data_AF-A0A9D8KDF8-F1
#
_entry.id   AF-A0A9D8KDF8-F1
#
_cell.length_a   1.000
_cell.length_b   1.000
_cell.length_c   1.000
_cell.angle_alpha   90.00
_cell.angle_beta   90.00
_cell.angle_gamma   90.00
#
_symmetry.space_group_name_H-M   'P 1'
#
loop_
_entity.id
_entity.type
_entity.pdbx_description
1 polymer ?
#
loop_
_entity_poly.entity_id
_entity_poly.type
_entity_poly.pdbx_seq_one_letter_code
_entity_poly.pdbx_strand_id
1 'polypeptide(L)'
;MLERLVLPPWLRFSLALPLLVLNLWVLRQLLVPLAPFPALFLTAGLIAFVLDIPTRWLVERTLPRPLALLAVIGVGLGGVVLAALWLVPRLVQQLDELIKALPSWLSEGEVLLSQLQSWAASRGLPSEFGDLSSQLITRASKLASQFSQQALALLGATVGLTVNTLIVIVLTVFLLLGGEAIAAGLAQWLPANVRGLVTSTLYRTFRGYFAGQLLLALILSSLQM
;
A
#
# COMPACT_ATOMS: atom_id res chain seq x y z
N MET A 1 8.08 0.22 -61.90
CA MET A 1 8.79 -0.94 -61.33
C MET A 1 9.12 -0.63 -59.89
N LEU A 2 8.28 -1.07 -58.95
CA LEU A 2 8.60 -1.07 -57.51
C LEU A 2 8.28 -2.47 -57.03
N GLU A 3 9.26 -3.36 -57.19
CA GLU A 3 9.17 -4.75 -56.77
C GLU A 3 8.89 -4.81 -55.27
N ARG A 4 7.84 -5.54 -54.91
CA ARG A 4 7.51 -5.84 -53.53
C ARG A 4 8.67 -6.66 -52.96
N LEU A 5 9.52 -6.01 -52.16
CA LEU A 5 10.59 -6.64 -51.41
C LEU A 5 9.99 -7.68 -50.46
N VAL A 6 9.91 -8.93 -50.93
CA VAL A 6 9.54 -10.09 -50.12
C VAL A 6 10.74 -10.42 -49.25
N LEU A 7 10.77 -9.83 -48.05
CA LEU A 7 11.87 -10.05 -47.10
C LEU A 7 11.97 -11.55 -46.76
N PRO A 8 13.16 -12.17 -46.86
CA PRO A 8 13.37 -13.58 -46.53
C PRO A 8 13.03 -13.86 -45.05
N PRO A 9 12.54 -15.07 -44.72
CA PRO A 9 12.03 -15.40 -43.37
C PRO A 9 13.05 -15.18 -42.25
N TRP A 10 14.34 -15.38 -42.53
CA TRP A 10 15.45 -15.07 -41.60
C TRP A 10 15.56 -13.58 -41.29
N LEU A 11 15.36 -12.71 -42.29
CA LEU A 11 15.39 -11.27 -42.12
C LEU A 11 14.14 -10.78 -41.38
N ARG A 12 12.98 -11.43 -41.59
CA ARG A 12 11.76 -11.18 -40.83
C ARG A 12 11.92 -11.53 -39.36
N PHE A 13 12.53 -12.67 -39.02
CA PHE A 13 12.83 -13.02 -37.63
C PHE A 13 13.88 -12.09 -37.00
N SER A 14 14.92 -11.72 -37.75
CA SER A 14 15.94 -10.76 -37.32
C SER A 14 15.38 -9.37 -37.04
N LEU A 15 14.32 -8.96 -37.73
CA LEU A 15 13.60 -7.71 -37.46
C LEU A 15 12.50 -7.86 -36.39
N ALA A 16 11.77 -8.99 -36.40
CA ALA A 16 10.65 -9.24 -35.50
C ALA A 16 11.11 -9.49 -34.06
N LEU A 17 12.23 -10.16 -33.83
CA LEU A 17 12.79 -10.37 -32.49
C LEU A 17 13.10 -9.06 -31.76
N PRO A 18 13.90 -8.12 -32.31
CA PRO A 18 14.17 -6.85 -31.64
C PRO A 18 12.91 -5.99 -31.55
N LEU A 19 11.99 -6.04 -32.52
CA LEU A 19 10.70 -5.36 -32.40
C LEU A 19 9.84 -5.94 -31.26
N LEU A 20 9.77 -7.25 -31.10
CA LEU A 20 9.05 -7.90 -30.00
C LEU A 20 9.69 -7.58 -28.66
N VAL A 21 11.02 -7.65 -28.56
CA VAL A 21 11.77 -7.28 -27.35
C VAL A 21 11.53 -5.81 -27.01
N LEU A 22 11.58 -4.91 -28.00
CA LEU A 22 11.29 -3.49 -27.81
C LEU A 22 9.85 -3.28 -27.36
N ASN A 23 8.87 -3.95 -27.98
CA ASN A 23 7.47 -3.87 -27.58
C ASN A 23 7.26 -4.41 -26.16
N LEU A 24 7.86 -5.54 -25.80
CA LEU A 24 7.80 -6.08 -24.43
C LEU A 24 8.47 -5.15 -23.42
N TRP A 25 9.58 -4.52 -23.80
CA TRP A 25 10.30 -3.56 -22.97
C TRP A 25 9.49 -2.28 -22.74
N VAL A 26 8.90 -1.72 -23.80
CA VAL A 26 7.98 -0.57 -23.71
C VAL A 26 6.74 -0.94 -22.90
N LEU A 27 6.15 -2.11 -23.14
CA LEU A 27 4.99 -2.59 -22.40
C LEU A 27 5.33 -2.73 -20.91
N ARG A 28 6.48 -3.30 -20.56
CA ARG A 28 6.98 -3.33 -19.17
C ARG A 28 7.13 -1.91 -18.61
N GLN A 29 7.71 -0.98 -19.38
CA GLN A 29 7.91 0.40 -18.95
C GLN A 29 6.59 1.14 -18.67
N LEU A 30 5.52 0.80 -19.39
CA LEU A 30 4.17 1.33 -19.18
C LEU A 30 3.41 0.60 -18.07
N LEU A 31 3.56 -0.71 -17.95
CA LEU A 31 2.85 -1.54 -16.97
C LEU A 31 3.46 -1.45 -15.57
N VAL A 32 4.78 -1.29 -15.41
CA VAL A 32 5.42 -1.22 -14.09
C VAL A 32 4.93 0.01 -13.27
N PRO A 33 4.83 1.22 -13.85
CA PRO A 33 4.21 2.36 -13.16
C PRO A 33 2.70 2.18 -12.92
N LEU A 34 2.01 1.45 -13.81
CA LEU A 34 0.58 1.15 -13.65
C LEU A 34 0.30 -0.05 -12.74
N ALA A 35 1.30 -0.83 -12.34
CA ALA A 35 1.14 -2.03 -11.52
C ALA A 35 0.32 -1.84 -10.24
N PRO A 36 0.35 -0.67 -9.56
CA PRO A 36 -0.52 -0.44 -8.40
C PRO A 36 -2.00 -0.41 -8.77
N PHE A 37 -2.38 0.05 -9.97
CA PHE A 37 -3.79 0.24 -10.34
C PHE A 37 -4.59 -1.07 -10.39
N PRO A 38 -4.15 -2.13 -11.11
CA PRO A 38 -4.84 -3.42 -11.06
C PRO A 38 -4.88 -4.00 -9.65
N ALA A 39 -3.81 -3.84 -8.86
CA ALA A 39 -3.79 -4.34 -7.48
C ALA A 39 -4.82 -3.61 -6.59
N LEU A 40 -4.91 -2.29 -6.68
CA LEU A 40 -5.92 -1.49 -5.98
C LEU A 40 -7.34 -1.87 -6.42
N PHE A 41 -7.55 -2.07 -7.73
CA PHE A 41 -8.83 -2.49 -8.29
C PHE A 41 -9.25 -3.89 -7.85
N LEU A 42 -8.31 -4.85 -7.86
CA LEU A 42 -8.55 -6.20 -7.36
C LEU A 42 -8.84 -6.21 -5.86
N THR A 43 -8.09 -5.44 -5.07
CA THR A 43 -8.31 -5.31 -3.62
C THR A 43 -9.67 -4.69 -3.33
N ALA A 44 -10.02 -3.62 -4.03
CA ALA A 44 -11.32 -2.97 -3.91
C ALA A 44 -12.48 -3.88 -4.34
N GLY A 45 -12.32 -4.60 -5.46
CA GLY A 45 -13.31 -5.57 -5.93
C GLY A 45 -13.49 -6.72 -4.96
N LEU A 46 -12.41 -7.16 -4.31
CA LEU A 46 -12.46 -8.18 -3.29
C LEU A 46 -13.22 -7.71 -2.05
N ILE A 47 -12.89 -6.52 -1.55
CA ILE A 47 -13.57 -5.92 -0.40
C ILE A 47 -15.06 -5.70 -0.75
N ALA A 48 -15.37 -5.16 -1.92
CA ALA A 48 -16.73 -4.93 -2.37
C ALA A 48 -17.54 -6.22 -2.40
N PHE A 49 -16.94 -7.30 -2.90
CA PHE A 49 -17.55 -8.63 -2.90
C PHE A 49 -17.83 -9.16 -1.49
N VAL A 50 -16.90 -8.96 -0.55
CA VAL A 50 -17.10 -9.34 0.86
C VAL A 50 -18.25 -8.54 1.48
N LEU A 51 -18.32 -7.23 1.23
CA LEU A 51 -19.39 -6.37 1.73
C LEU A 51 -20.74 -6.63 1.02
N ASP A 52 -20.74 -7.21 -0.18
CA ASP A 52 -21.98 -7.60 -0.88
C ASP A 52 -22.76 -8.72 -0.16
N ILE A 53 -22.09 -9.53 0.67
CA ILE A 53 -22.74 -10.59 1.46
C ILE A 53 -23.66 -10.00 2.56
N PRO A 54 -23.17 -9.15 3.48
CA PRO A 54 -24.01 -8.54 4.50
C PRO A 54 -25.01 -7.53 3.93
N THR A 55 -24.69 -6.82 2.84
CA THR A 55 -25.64 -5.88 2.20
C THR A 55 -26.89 -6.61 1.73
N ARG A 56 -26.75 -7.73 1.02
CA ARG A 56 -27.88 -8.55 0.54
C ARG A 56 -28.69 -9.10 1.69
N TRP A 57 -28.03 -9.58 2.75
CA TRP A 57 -28.71 -10.04 3.96
C TRP A 57 -29.52 -8.91 4.63
N LEU A 58 -29.01 -7.68 4.65
CA LEU A 58 -29.73 -6.50 5.16
C LEU A 58 -30.92 -6.08 4.27
N VAL A 59 -30.75 -6.16 2.94
CA VAL A 59 -31.80 -5.87 1.96
C VAL A 59 -32.94 -6.89 2.06
N GLU A 60 -32.61 -8.18 2.21
CA GLU A 60 -33.59 -9.25 2.38
C GLU A 60 -34.39 -9.12 3.67
N ARG A 61 -33.82 -8.49 4.72
CA ARG A 61 -34.47 -8.43 6.02
C ARG A 61 -35.41 -7.26 6.26
N THR A 62 -35.25 -6.08 5.62
CA THR A 62 -36.25 -4.96 5.67
C THR A 62 -35.83 -3.61 5.05
N LEU A 63 -34.59 -3.41 4.56
CA LEU A 63 -34.15 -2.08 4.10
C LEU A 63 -34.28 -1.89 2.58
N PRO A 64 -34.84 -0.76 2.09
CA PRO A 64 -34.79 -0.43 0.67
C PRO A 64 -33.33 -0.28 0.24
N ARG A 65 -32.95 -0.86 -0.91
CA ARG A 65 -31.59 -0.85 -1.49
C ARG A 65 -30.78 0.44 -1.25
N PRO A 66 -31.30 1.66 -1.44
CA PRO A 66 -30.52 2.88 -1.21
C PRO A 66 -30.12 3.09 0.26
N LEU A 67 -30.94 2.70 1.24
CA LEU A 67 -30.61 2.83 2.66
C LEU A 67 -29.58 1.79 3.09
N ALA A 68 -29.65 0.56 2.58
CA ALA A 68 -28.64 -0.46 2.83
C ALA A 68 -27.27 -0.04 2.25
N LEU A 69 -27.26 0.55 1.05
CA LEU A 69 -26.05 1.11 0.45
C LEU A 69 -25.50 2.28 1.28
N LEU A 70 -26.34 3.24 1.66
CA LEU A 70 -25.91 4.38 2.50
C LEU A 70 -25.36 3.95 3.86
N ALA A 71 -25.99 2.97 4.51
CA ALA A 71 -25.52 2.44 5.79
C ALA A 71 -24.14 1.79 5.66
N VAL A 72 -23.93 0.99 4.62
CA VAL A 72 -22.66 0.28 4.41
C VAL A 72 -21.54 1.23 4.00
N ILE A 73 -21.83 2.22 3.14
CA ILE A 73 -20.89 3.29 2.80
C ILE A 73 -20.57 4.12 4.04
N GLY A 74 -21.58 4.48 4.83
CA GLY A 74 -21.43 5.28 6.03
C GLY A 74 -20.57 4.60 7.10
N VAL A 75 -20.77 3.30 7.32
CA VAL A 75 -19.95 2.51 8.25
C VAL A 75 -18.52 2.35 7.72
N GLY A 76 -18.34 2.06 6.43
CA GLY A 76 -17.02 1.93 5.82
C GLY A 76 -16.20 3.23 5.85
N LEU A 77 -16.79 4.34 5.40
CA LEU A 77 -16.15 5.65 5.44
C LEU A 77 -15.96 6.13 6.88
N GLY A 78 -16.97 5.96 7.74
CA GLY A 78 -16.90 6.33 9.15
C GLY A 78 -15.77 5.59 9.87
N GLY A 79 -15.63 4.28 9.68
CA GLY A 79 -14.55 3.49 10.27
C GLY A 79 -13.17 3.98 9.86
N VAL A 80 -12.99 4.38 8.60
CA VAL A 80 -11.71 4.86 8.07
C VAL A 80 -11.38 6.25 8.60
N VAL A 81 -12.36 7.16 8.62
CA VAL A 81 -12.18 8.50 9.20
C VAL A 81 -11.84 8.39 10.68
N LEU A 82 -12.53 7.54 11.44
CA LEU A 82 -12.24 7.30 12.85
C LEU A 82 -10.84 6.71 13.05
N ALA A 83 -10.46 5.72 12.24
CA ALA A 83 -9.11 5.15 12.28
C ALA A 83 -8.03 6.20 11.98
N ALA A 84 -8.24 7.07 11.00
CA ALA A 84 -7.32 8.16 10.67
C ALA A 84 -7.23 9.18 11.82
N LEU A 85 -8.37 9.61 12.37
CA LEU A 85 -8.43 10.54 13.50
C LEU A 85 -7.77 9.97 14.76
N TRP A 86 -7.73 8.65 14.92
CA TRP A 86 -7.07 8.00 16.05
C TRP A 86 -5.58 7.73 15.82
N LEU A 87 -5.21 7.27 14.62
CA LEU A 87 -3.86 6.79 14.32
C LEU A 87 -2.89 7.94 13.98
N VAL A 88 -3.36 8.96 13.24
CA VAL A 88 -2.53 10.12 12.86
C VAL A 88 -1.98 10.88 14.07
N PRO A 89 -2.78 11.29 15.08
CA PRO A 89 -2.23 12.02 16.23
C PRO A 89 -1.28 11.15 17.06
N ARG A 90 -1.53 9.84 17.19
CA ARG A 90 -0.62 8.89 17.84
C ARG A 90 0.74 8.86 17.16
N LEU A 91 0.78 8.80 15.83
CA LEU A 91 2.02 8.83 15.07
C LEU A 91 2.76 10.16 15.23
N VAL A 92 2.03 11.29 15.20
CA VAL A 92 2.62 12.61 15.42
C VAL A 92 3.22 12.73 16.82
N GLN A 93 2.52 12.26 17.85
CA GLN A 93 3.03 12.24 19.23
C GLN A 93 4.28 11.36 19.35
N GLN A 94 4.27 10.17 18.76
CA GLN A 94 5.44 9.28 18.75
C GLN A 94 6.66 9.92 18.09
N LEU A 95 6.45 10.67 17.00
CA LEU A 95 7.52 11.41 16.33
C LEU A 95 8.02 12.59 17.18
N ASP A 96 7.12 13.35 17.80
CA ASP A 96 7.45 14.49 18.65
C ASP A 96 8.22 14.06 19.91
N GLU A 97 7.81 12.97 20.56
CA GLU A 97 8.53 12.37 21.69
C GLU A 97 9.94 11.93 21.30
N LEU A 98 10.10 11.33 20.12
CA LEU A 98 11.40 10.90 19.62
C LEU A 98 12.31 12.08 19.25
N ILE A 99 11.76 13.14 18.65
CA ILE A 99 12.49 14.40 18.38
C ILE A 99 12.96 15.05 19.68
N LYS A 100 12.13 15.03 20.72
CA LYS A 100 12.46 15.60 22.05
C LYS A 100 13.47 14.74 22.82
N ALA A 101 13.46 13.43 22.65
CA ALA A 101 14.41 12.51 23.28
C ALA A 101 15.82 12.61 22.68
N LEU A 102 15.94 12.87 21.38
CA LEU A 102 17.21 13.01 20.66
C LEU A 102 18.23 13.98 21.31
N PRO A 103 17.88 15.24 21.62
CA PRO A 103 18.82 16.17 22.25
C PRO A 103 19.18 15.77 23.68
N SER A 104 18.25 15.15 24.42
CA SER A 104 18.53 14.68 25.79
C SER A 104 19.61 13.59 25.79
N TRP A 105 19.54 12.62 24.86
CA TRP A 105 20.57 11.59 24.70
C TRP A 105 21.91 12.15 24.25
N LEU A 106 21.89 13.23 23.46
CA LEU A 106 23.11 13.95 23.08
C LEU A 106 23.78 14.59 24.30
N SER A 107 23.00 15.28 25.13
CA SER A 107 23.49 15.93 26.34
C SER A 107 24.01 14.93 27.39
N GLU A 108 23.32 13.79 27.54
CA GLU A 108 23.80 12.69 28.40
C GLU A 108 25.09 12.07 27.85
N GLY A 109 25.22 11.98 26.52
CA GLY A 109 26.46 11.57 25.85
C GLY A 109 27.63 12.52 26.11
N GLU A 110 27.41 13.83 26.08
CA GLU A 110 28.43 14.84 26.42
C GLU A 110 28.86 14.76 27.89
N VAL A 111 27.91 14.56 28.80
CA VAL A 111 28.21 14.36 30.23
C VAL A 111 29.02 13.08 30.44
N LEU A 112 28.65 11.97 29.80
CA LEU A 112 29.39 10.71 29.92
C LEU A 112 30.81 10.82 29.34
N LEU A 113 30.96 11.54 28.23
CA LEU A 113 32.27 11.82 27.61
C LEU A 113 33.13 12.71 28.51
N SER A 114 32.56 13.74 29.14
CA SER A 114 33.31 14.59 30.09
C SER A 114 33.75 13.81 31.34
N GLN A 115 32.91 12.90 31.84
CA GLN A 115 33.28 12.03 32.96
C GLN A 115 34.38 11.05 32.57
N LEU A 116 34.30 10.43 31.39
CA LEU A 116 35.34 9.56 30.84
C LEU A 116 36.66 10.32 30.62
N GLN A 117 36.60 11.57 30.16
CA GLN A 117 37.76 12.43 29.99
C GLN A 117 38.41 12.79 31.34
N SER A 118 37.61 13.11 32.36
CA SER A 118 38.11 13.37 33.71
C SER A 118 38.77 12.14 34.34
N TRP A 119 38.19 10.96 34.13
CA TRP A 119 38.76 9.68 34.55
C TRP A 119 40.05 9.34 33.81
N ALA A 120 40.10 9.56 32.49
CA ALA A 120 41.28 9.33 31.67
C ALA A 120 42.43 10.29 32.04
N ALA A 121 42.12 11.56 32.29
CA ALA A 121 43.08 12.56 32.76
C ALA A 121 43.65 12.20 34.15
N SER A 122 42.81 11.70 35.06
CA SER A 122 43.25 11.23 36.38
C SER A 122 44.22 10.03 36.32
N ARG A 123 44.23 9.29 35.20
CA ARG A 123 45.13 8.15 34.94
C ARG A 123 46.31 8.50 34.03
N GLY A 124 46.49 9.77 33.64
CA GLY A 124 47.62 10.22 32.83
C GLY A 124 47.55 9.82 31.35
N LEU A 125 46.36 9.53 30.82
CA LEU A 125 46.15 9.21 29.40
C LEU A 125 46.02 10.52 28.56
N PRO A 126 46.46 10.53 27.28
CA PRO A 126 46.43 11.73 26.42
C PRO A 126 45.01 12.31 26.28
N SER A 127 44.87 13.62 26.51
CA SER A 127 43.58 14.33 26.67
C SER A 127 43.05 15.01 25.41
N GLU A 128 43.55 14.64 24.22
CA GLU A 128 43.18 15.21 22.92
C GLU A 128 41.79 14.70 22.46
N PHE A 129 40.73 15.09 23.16
CA PHE A 129 39.33 14.79 22.79
C PHE A 129 38.67 15.92 21.96
N GLY A 130 39.43 16.94 21.53
CA GLY A 130 38.91 18.06 20.74
C GLY A 130 38.36 17.64 19.36
N ASP A 131 38.91 16.59 18.75
CA ASP A 131 38.39 16.00 17.52
C ASP A 131 37.11 15.18 17.75
N LEU A 132 36.85 14.74 18.97
CA LEU A 132 35.63 14.00 19.31
C LEU A 132 34.42 14.94 19.38
N SER A 133 34.57 16.18 19.84
CA SER A 133 33.45 17.14 19.88
C SER A 133 32.99 17.56 18.47
N SER A 134 33.92 17.84 17.55
CA SER A 134 33.61 18.16 16.16
C SER A 134 32.97 16.96 15.43
N GLN A 135 33.45 15.74 15.70
CA GLN A 135 32.84 14.50 15.20
C GLN A 135 31.45 14.24 15.80
N LEU A 136 31.22 14.55 17.07
CA LEU A 136 29.91 14.46 17.70
C LEU A 136 28.92 15.44 17.08
N ILE A 137 29.30 16.72 16.90
CA ILE A 137 28.46 17.72 16.25
C ILE A 137 28.14 17.33 14.80
N THR A 138 29.13 16.80 14.08
CA THR A 138 28.94 16.33 12.70
C THR A 138 28.03 15.10 12.65
N ARG A 139 28.19 14.15 13.58
CA ARG A 139 27.31 12.97 13.71
C ARG A 139 25.90 13.35 14.13
N ALA A 140 25.75 14.31 15.03
CA ALA A 140 24.45 14.83 15.46
C ALA A 140 23.72 15.53 14.31
N SER A 141 24.43 16.34 13.52
CA SER A 141 23.88 16.97 12.31
C SER A 141 23.48 15.91 11.26
N LYS A 142 24.26 14.83 11.14
CA LYS A 142 23.94 13.71 10.24
C LYS A 142 22.74 12.89 10.73
N LEU A 143 22.62 12.66 12.04
CA LEU A 143 21.47 12.00 12.65
C LEU A 143 20.20 12.86 12.55
N ALA A 144 20.29 14.17 12.77
CA ALA A 144 19.18 15.10 12.61
C ALA A 144 18.69 15.16 11.15
N SER A 145 19.62 15.19 10.18
CA SER A 145 19.25 15.16 8.76
C SER A 145 18.67 13.81 8.33
N GLN A 146 19.22 12.69 8.81
CA GLN A 146 18.63 11.36 8.60
C GLN A 146 17.24 11.25 9.23
N PHE A 147 17.05 11.82 10.42
CA PHE A 147 15.76 11.82 11.09
C PHE A 147 14.73 12.65 10.33
N SER A 148 15.10 13.85 9.86
CA SER A 148 14.23 14.68 9.02
C SER A 148 13.83 13.95 7.74
N GLN A 149 14.78 13.26 7.09
CA GLN A 149 14.50 12.42 5.93
C GLN A 149 13.58 11.24 6.28
N GLN A 150 13.80 10.57 7.41
CA GLN A 150 12.97 9.46 7.87
C GLN A 150 11.55 9.93 8.21
N ALA A 151 11.42 11.08 8.86
CA ALA A 151 10.13 11.70 9.18
C ALA A 151 9.37 12.09 7.90
N LEU A 152 10.05 12.72 6.94
CA LEU A 152 9.46 13.02 5.62
C LEU A 152 9.09 11.74 4.86
N ALA A 153 9.91 10.68 4.94
CA ALA A 153 9.61 9.39 4.34
C ALA A 153 8.40 8.70 5.00
N LEU A 154 8.29 8.77 6.33
CA LEU A 154 7.15 8.24 7.08
C LEU A 154 5.87 9.04 6.80
N LEU A 155 5.97 10.36 6.71
CA LEU A 155 4.85 11.22 6.28
C LEU A 155 4.44 10.88 4.85
N GLY A 156 5.39 10.78 3.93
CA GLY A 156 5.12 10.38 2.54
C GLY A 156 4.49 8.99 2.44
N ALA A 157 4.99 8.02 3.21
CA ALA A 157 4.43 6.67 3.28
C ALA A 157 3.02 6.68 3.88
N THR A 158 2.79 7.43 4.95
CA THR A 158 1.47 7.54 5.61
C THR A 158 0.46 8.22 4.69
N VAL A 159 0.84 9.30 4.01
CA VAL A 159 0.01 9.97 3.00
C VAL A 159 -0.27 9.02 1.84
N GLY A 160 0.75 8.33 1.32
CA GLY A 160 0.58 7.34 0.24
C GLY A 160 -0.36 6.21 0.63
N LEU A 161 -0.22 5.65 1.83
CA LEU A 161 -1.12 4.64 2.38
C LEU A 161 -2.54 5.19 2.54
N THR A 162 -2.69 6.42 3.04
CA THR A 162 -4.01 7.07 3.22
C THR A 162 -4.69 7.28 1.88
N VAL A 163 -3.98 7.80 0.88
CA VAL A 163 -4.49 8.03 -0.48
C VAL A 163 -4.86 6.70 -1.14
N ASN A 164 -3.99 5.69 -1.08
CA ASN A 164 -4.28 4.36 -1.64
C ASN A 164 -5.48 3.71 -0.97
N THR A 165 -5.58 3.82 0.36
CA THR A 165 -6.71 3.29 1.13
C THR A 165 -8.00 4.00 0.74
N LEU A 166 -7.97 5.33 0.62
CA LEU A 166 -9.11 6.14 0.15
C LEU A 166 -9.53 5.72 -1.26
N ILE A 167 -8.59 5.57 -2.18
CA ILE A 167 -8.86 5.08 -3.55
C ILE A 167 -9.52 3.71 -3.50
N VAL A 168 -8.98 2.76 -2.72
CA VAL A 168 -9.56 1.42 -2.56
C VAL A 168 -10.99 1.50 -2.03
N ILE A 169 -11.26 2.37 -1.06
CA ILE A 169 -12.61 2.53 -0.50
C ILE A 169 -13.56 3.12 -1.54
N VAL A 170 -13.18 4.21 -2.22
CA VAL A 170 -14.00 4.82 -3.27
C VAL A 170 -14.30 3.81 -4.37
N LEU A 171 -13.30 3.04 -4.76
CA LEU A 171 -13.42 2.02 -5.79
C LEU A 171 -14.26 0.83 -5.32
N THR A 172 -14.15 0.44 -4.05
CA THR A 172 -14.99 -0.56 -3.40
C THR A 172 -16.45 -0.14 -3.47
N VAL A 173 -16.74 1.12 -3.11
CA VAL A 173 -18.09 1.68 -3.18
C VAL A 173 -18.59 1.70 -4.62
N PHE A 174 -17.77 2.18 -5.56
CA PHE A 174 -18.14 2.22 -6.97
C PHE A 174 -18.43 0.81 -7.53
N LEU A 175 -17.62 -0.18 -7.17
CA LEU A 175 -17.82 -1.59 -7.56
C LEU A 175 -19.00 -2.23 -6.83
N LEU A 176 -19.31 -1.83 -5.60
CA LEU A 176 -20.49 -2.30 -4.89
C LEU A 176 -21.79 -1.77 -5.52
N LEU A 177 -21.78 -0.52 -6.00
CA LEU A 177 -22.94 0.12 -6.66
C LEU A 177 -23.11 -0.32 -8.12
N GLY A 178 -22.02 -0.41 -8.86
CA GLY A 178 -22.01 -0.64 -10.31
C GLY A 178 -21.43 -1.99 -10.74
N GLY A 179 -21.11 -2.87 -9.80
CA GLY A 179 -20.37 -4.11 -10.06
C GLY A 179 -21.02 -5.01 -11.11
N GLU A 180 -22.35 -5.10 -11.13
CA GLU A 180 -23.09 -5.87 -12.12
C GLU A 180 -22.92 -5.30 -13.54
N ALA A 181 -22.98 -3.97 -13.71
CA ALA A 181 -22.80 -3.31 -15.00
C ALA A 181 -21.35 -3.41 -15.49
N ILE A 182 -20.37 -3.26 -14.57
CA ILE A 182 -18.94 -3.37 -14.87
C ILE A 182 -18.57 -4.81 -15.23
N ALA A 183 -19.06 -5.79 -14.45
CA ALA A 183 -18.87 -7.20 -14.75
C ALA A 183 -19.54 -7.59 -16.07
N ALA A 184 -20.72 -7.04 -16.38
CA ALA A 184 -21.39 -7.28 -17.65
C ALA A 184 -20.60 -6.70 -18.83
N GLY A 185 -20.02 -5.50 -18.70
CA GLY A 185 -19.16 -4.88 -19.70
C GLY A 185 -17.85 -5.64 -19.92
N LEU A 186 -17.17 -6.05 -18.84
CA LEU A 186 -15.98 -6.90 -18.92
C LEU A 186 -16.29 -8.27 -19.53
N ALA A 187 -17.46 -8.84 -19.22
CA ALA A 187 -17.90 -10.10 -19.78
C ALA A 187 -18.22 -10.01 -21.28
N GLN A 188 -18.50 -8.82 -21.83
CA GLN A 188 -18.65 -8.62 -23.28
C GLN A 188 -17.31 -8.65 -24.02
N TRP A 189 -16.18 -8.43 -23.33
CA TRP A 189 -14.84 -8.58 -23.91
C TRP A 189 -14.41 -10.05 -23.95
N LEU A 190 -15.10 -10.95 -23.25
CA LEU A 190 -14.86 -12.38 -23.32
C LEU A 190 -15.60 -13.03 -24.50
N PRO A 191 -14.98 -14.01 -25.19
CA PRO A 191 -15.65 -14.80 -26.21
C PRO A 191 -16.93 -15.48 -25.67
N ALA A 192 -18.00 -15.48 -26.48
CA ALA A 192 -19.34 -15.91 -26.05
C ALA A 192 -19.40 -17.36 -25.53
N ASN A 193 -18.52 -18.24 -26.02
CA ASN A 193 -18.39 -19.63 -25.63
C ASN A 193 -17.81 -19.85 -24.22
N VAL A 194 -17.01 -18.92 -23.70
CA VAL A 194 -16.40 -19.03 -22.35
C VAL A 194 -17.06 -18.12 -21.32
N ARG A 195 -17.81 -17.10 -21.76
CA ARG A 195 -18.44 -16.09 -20.90
C ARG A 195 -19.31 -16.70 -19.78
N GLY A 196 -20.20 -17.64 -20.11
CA GLY A 196 -21.12 -18.23 -19.14
C GLY A 196 -20.43 -19.15 -18.13
N LEU A 197 -19.41 -19.90 -18.57
CA LEU A 197 -18.66 -20.81 -17.70
C LEU A 197 -17.74 -20.04 -16.74
N VAL A 198 -17.05 -19.01 -17.23
CA VAL A 198 -16.13 -18.19 -16.44
C VAL A 198 -16.89 -17.40 -15.37
N THR A 199 -17.98 -16.73 -15.73
CA THR A 199 -18.76 -15.90 -14.79
C THR A 199 -19.41 -16.73 -13.68
N SER A 200 -20.01 -17.87 -14.00
CA SER A 200 -20.65 -18.75 -13.01
C SER A 200 -19.65 -19.47 -12.10
N THR A 201 -18.53 -19.95 -12.66
CA THR A 201 -17.50 -20.68 -11.90
C THR A 201 -16.71 -19.73 -11.00
N LEU A 202 -16.30 -18.56 -11.51
CA LEU A 202 -15.64 -17.55 -10.69
C LEU A 202 -16.54 -17.13 -9.54
N TYR A 203 -17.79 -16.78 -9.81
CA TYR A 203 -18.70 -16.31 -8.78
C TYR A 203 -18.89 -17.35 -7.66
N ARG A 204 -19.12 -18.62 -8.02
CA ARG A 204 -19.35 -19.69 -7.03
C ARG A 204 -18.09 -20.04 -6.23
N THR A 205 -16.95 -20.17 -6.90
CA THR A 205 -15.68 -20.55 -6.25
C THR A 205 -15.15 -19.44 -5.36
N PHE A 206 -15.19 -18.18 -5.83
CA PHE A 206 -14.78 -17.03 -5.03
C PHE A 206 -15.67 -16.88 -3.80
N ARG A 207 -17.00 -16.99 -3.96
CA ARG A 207 -17.93 -16.90 -2.82
C ARG A 207 -17.63 -17.93 -1.74
N GLY A 208 -17.45 -19.18 -2.14
CA GLY A 208 -17.16 -20.27 -1.21
C GLY A 208 -15.81 -20.11 -0.49
N TYR A 209 -14.76 -19.78 -1.24
CA TYR A 209 -13.42 -19.61 -0.68
C TYR A 209 -13.36 -18.43 0.31
N PHE A 210 -13.93 -17.27 -0.04
CA PHE A 210 -13.88 -16.10 0.83
C PHE A 210 -14.78 -16.22 2.06
N ALA A 211 -15.98 -16.80 1.92
CA ALA A 211 -16.81 -17.10 3.10
C ALA A 211 -16.08 -18.06 4.04
N GLY A 212 -15.39 -19.07 3.50
CA GLY A 212 -14.55 -19.99 4.28
C GLY A 212 -13.38 -19.28 4.98
N GLN A 213 -12.62 -18.46 4.25
CA GLN A 213 -11.48 -17.69 4.80
C GLN A 213 -11.93 -16.71 5.88
N LEU A 214 -13.05 -16.01 5.70
CA LEU A 214 -13.60 -15.10 6.71
C LEU A 214 -14.09 -15.84 7.95
N LEU A 215 -14.76 -16.99 7.78
CA LEU A 215 -15.14 -17.82 8.92
C LEU A 215 -13.92 -18.33 9.67
N LEU A 216 -12.89 -18.80 8.95
CA LEU A 216 -11.63 -19.22 9.57
C LEU A 216 -10.95 -18.06 10.31
N ALA A 217 -10.89 -16.87 9.70
CA ALA A 217 -10.32 -15.69 10.33
C ALA A 217 -11.10 -15.29 11.60
N LEU A 218 -12.44 -15.33 11.57
CA LEU A 218 -13.28 -15.05 12.73
C LEU A 218 -13.09 -16.09 13.84
N ILE A 219 -13.05 -17.38 13.49
CA ILE A 219 -12.79 -18.46 14.45
C ILE A 219 -11.42 -18.26 15.10
N LEU A 220 -10.37 -18.05 14.30
CA LEU A 220 -9.02 -17.83 14.81
C LEU A 220 -8.93 -16.56 15.66
N SER A 221 -9.57 -15.46 15.23
CA SER A 221 -9.60 -14.21 16.00
C SER A 221 -10.34 -14.36 17.32
N SER A 222 -11.43 -15.14 17.36
CA SER A 222 -12.17 -15.41 18.60
C SER A 222 -11.42 -16.34 19.54
N LEU A 223 -10.55 -17.21 19.00
CA LEU A 223 -9.69 -18.11 19.78
C LEU A 223 -8.45 -17.40 20.34
N GLN A 224 -8.02 -16.31 19.71
CA GLN A 224 -6.87 -15.50 20.11
C GLN A 224 -7.21 -14.37 21.09
N MET A 225 -8.50 -14.14 21.37
CA MET A 225 -9.00 -13.19 22.37
C MET A 225 -9.15 -13.81 23.75
#